data_AF-A0A1L8Z920-F1
#
_entry.id   AF-A0A1L8Z920-F1
#
_cell.length_a   1.000
_cell.length_b   1.000
_cell.length_c   1.000
_cell.angle_alpha   90.00
_cell.angle_beta   90.00
_cell.angle_gamma   90.00
#
_symmetry.space_group_name_H-M   'P 1'
#
loop_
_entity.id
_entity.type
_entity.pdbx_description
1 polymer ?
#
loop_
_entity_poly.entity_id
_entity_poly.type
_entity_poly.pdbx_seq_one_letter_code
_entity_poly.pdbx_strand_id
1 'polypeptide(L)'
;MKGFSKNTKSSTCHNKHQHKLISLTSTLDFLNKKDKKYTQKNILYYFNENLKRNGLTPTTLRTMQNYLYKLEKALKVTTNYYQHMGVNCGTEIYYKLKYPKKECYQKINKYFKER
;
A
#
# COMPACT_ATOMS: atom_id res chain seq x y z
N MET A 1 43.40 -3.01 -5.34
CA MET A 1 42.60 -1.87 -5.85
C MET A 1 41.17 -2.30 -6.11
N LYS A 2 40.23 -1.37 -5.87
CA LYS A 2 38.78 -1.38 -6.12
C LYS A 2 37.91 -2.14 -5.10
N GLY A 3 37.53 -1.40 -4.07
CA GLY A 3 36.40 -1.72 -3.20
C GLY A 3 35.07 -1.61 -3.95
N PHE A 4 34.22 -2.61 -3.78
CA PHE A 4 32.83 -2.58 -4.23
C PHE A 4 31.97 -1.93 -3.15
N SER A 5 31.91 -0.59 -3.17
CA SER A 5 30.81 0.12 -2.51
C SER A 5 29.55 -0.03 -3.36
N LYS A 6 28.78 -1.10 -3.15
CA LYS A 6 27.37 -1.11 -3.54
C LYS A 6 26.55 -0.58 -2.38
N ASN A 7 26.73 0.72 -2.14
CA ASN A 7 25.79 1.48 -1.35
C ASN A 7 24.52 1.60 -2.20
N THR A 8 23.63 0.59 -2.13
CA THR A 8 22.25 0.77 -2.58
C THR A 8 21.61 1.71 -1.58
N LYS A 9 21.88 3.02 -1.72
CA LYS A 9 21.09 4.07 -1.10
C LYS A 9 19.66 3.80 -1.55
N SER A 10 18.89 3.18 -0.66
CA SER A 10 17.45 3.11 -0.78
C SER A 10 17.04 4.54 -1.08
N SER A 11 16.32 4.75 -2.19
CA SER A 11 15.85 6.07 -2.57
C SER A 11 15.20 6.67 -1.33
N THR A 12 15.88 7.64 -0.71
CA THR A 12 15.49 8.21 0.56
C THR A 12 14.14 8.84 0.32
N CYS A 13 13.09 8.12 0.70
CA CYS A 13 11.75 8.65 0.67
C CYS A 13 11.72 9.71 1.78
N HIS A 14 11.95 10.96 1.41
CA HIS A 14 11.91 12.09 2.34
C HIS A 14 10.46 12.43 2.73
N ASN A 15 9.47 11.85 2.04
CA ASN A 15 8.06 12.15 2.21
C ASN A 15 7.32 11.07 3.02
N LYS A 16 6.89 11.39 4.25
CA LYS A 16 6.11 10.49 5.12
C LYS A 16 4.88 9.90 4.43
N HIS A 17 4.23 10.66 3.55
CA HIS A 17 3.04 10.23 2.83
C HIS A 17 3.37 9.18 1.75
N GLN A 18 4.51 9.30 1.07
CA GLN A 18 5.01 8.31 0.12
C GLN A 18 5.35 6.99 0.83
N HIS A 19 6.05 7.04 1.97
CA HIS A 19 6.32 5.84 2.79
C HIS A 19 5.03 5.12 3.17
N LYS A 20 4.01 5.85 3.62
CA LYS A 20 2.71 5.27 3.99
C LYS A 20 2.03 4.57 2.80
N LEU A 21 2.13 5.10 1.58
CA LEU A 21 1.60 4.46 0.36
C LEU A 21 2.37 3.19 -0.01
N ILE A 22 3.71 3.19 0.12
CA ILE A 22 4.54 2.01 -0.12
C ILE A 22 4.21 0.90 0.89
N SER A 23 4.15 1.25 2.18
CA SER A 23 3.80 0.31 3.25
C SER A 23 2.39 -0.27 3.06
N LEU A 24 1.41 0.55 2.68
CA LEU A 24 0.06 0.06 2.37
C LEU A 24 0.07 -0.91 1.18
N THR A 25 0.81 -0.58 0.12
CA THR A 25 0.96 -1.47 -1.05
C THR A 25 1.58 -2.81 -0.66
N SER A 26 2.58 -2.81 0.23
CA SER A 26 3.17 -4.04 0.77
C SER A 26 2.18 -4.86 1.59
N THR A 27 1.36 -4.20 2.42
CA THR A 27 0.31 -4.85 3.20
C THR A 27 -0.71 -5.53 2.29
N LEU A 28 -1.13 -4.87 1.21
CA LEU A 28 -2.05 -5.46 0.23
C LEU A 28 -1.44 -6.66 -0.50
N ASP A 29 -0.17 -6.59 -0.92
CA ASP A 29 0.55 -7.74 -1.52
C ASP A 29 0.59 -8.95 -0.58
N PHE A 30 0.88 -8.71 0.70
CA PHE A 30 0.91 -9.76 1.72
C PHE A 30 -0.46 -10.39 1.92
N LEU A 31 -1.49 -9.58 2.14
CA LEU A 31 -2.86 -10.06 2.36
C LEU A 31 -3.39 -10.82 1.14
N ASN A 32 -3.14 -10.34 -0.08
CA ASN A 32 -3.52 -11.03 -1.31
C ASN A 32 -2.88 -12.42 -1.48
N LYS A 33 -1.70 -12.65 -0.88
CA LYS A 33 -1.01 -13.94 -0.91
C LYS A 33 -1.42 -14.86 0.23
N LYS A 34 -1.66 -14.28 1.42
CA LYS A 34 -1.98 -15.02 2.64
C LYS A 34 -3.45 -15.44 2.69
N ASP A 35 -4.34 -14.50 2.44
CA ASP A 35 -5.77 -14.65 2.71
C ASP A 35 -6.55 -14.52 1.39
N LYS A 36 -7.44 -15.47 1.11
CA LYS A 36 -8.33 -15.37 -0.07
C LYS A 36 -9.36 -14.23 0.05
N LYS A 37 -9.67 -13.81 1.29
CA LYS A 37 -10.64 -12.76 1.63
C LYS A 37 -10.18 -12.02 2.89
N TYR A 38 -10.29 -10.70 2.92
CA TYR A 38 -9.94 -9.88 4.09
C TYR A 38 -10.76 -8.59 4.13
N THR A 39 -10.97 -8.05 5.33
CA THR A 39 -11.75 -6.82 5.54
C THR A 39 -10.88 -5.57 5.59
N GLN A 40 -11.48 -4.37 5.52
CA GLN A 40 -10.74 -3.13 5.77
C GLN A 40 -10.14 -3.06 7.19
N LYS A 41 -10.77 -3.69 8.19
CA LYS A 41 -10.19 -3.78 9.55
C LYS A 41 -8.92 -4.63 9.55
N ASN A 42 -8.88 -5.72 8.78
CA ASN A 42 -7.68 -6.54 8.61
C ASN A 42 -6.56 -5.72 7.96
N ILE A 43 -6.86 -5.00 6.88
CA ILE A 43 -5.88 -4.12 6.23
C ILE A 43 -5.33 -3.09 7.22
N LEU A 44 -6.21 -2.43 7.98
CA LEU A 44 -5.82 -1.42 8.95
C LEU A 44 -4.90 -1.98 10.03
N TYR A 45 -5.22 -3.16 10.56
CA TYR A 45 -4.40 -3.85 11.55
C TYR A 45 -2.98 -4.10 11.01
N TYR A 46 -2.83 -4.83 9.90
CA TYR A 46 -1.52 -5.15 9.35
C TYR A 46 -0.77 -3.90 8.85
N PHE A 47 -1.48 -2.90 8.34
CA PHE A 47 -0.87 -1.65 7.92
C PHE A 47 -0.29 -0.90 9.12
N ASN A 48 -1.05 -0.76 10.21
CA ASN A 48 -0.57 -0.09 11.42
C ASN A 48 0.59 -0.85 12.08
N GLU A 49 0.57 -2.18 12.09
CA GLU A 49 1.71 -2.97 12.56
C GLU A 49 2.97 -2.74 11.71
N ASN A 50 2.82 -2.66 10.37
CA ASN A 50 3.93 -2.28 9.48
C ASN A 50 4.41 -0.85 9.74
N LEU A 51 3.52 0.10 10.01
CA LEU A 51 3.92 1.48 10.32
C LEU A 51 4.73 1.54 11.62
N LYS A 52 4.27 0.87 12.70
CA LYS A 52 4.99 0.80 13.98
C LYS A 52 6.40 0.23 13.82
N ARG A 53 6.53 -0.88 13.08
CA ARG A 53 7.83 -1.52 12.80
C ARG A 53 8.81 -0.61 12.05
N ASN A 54 8.30 0.36 11.30
CA ASN A 54 9.10 1.36 10.57
C ASN A 54 9.20 2.71 11.31
N GLY A 55 8.84 2.77 12.60
CA GLY A 55 8.88 4.02 13.39
C GLY A 55 7.88 5.09 12.95
N LEU A 56 6.86 4.71 12.18
CA LEU A 56 5.79 5.61 11.72
C LEU A 56 4.58 5.52 12.66
N THR A 57 3.89 6.65 12.83
CA THR A 57 2.64 6.69 13.58
C THR A 57 1.54 5.88 12.89
N PRO A 58 0.79 5.04 13.64
CA PRO A 58 -0.43 4.40 13.15
C PRO A 58 -1.42 5.40 12.55
N THR A 59 -2.33 4.90 11.75
CA THR A 59 -3.34 5.71 11.08
C THR A 59 -4.76 5.23 11.40
N THR A 60 -5.74 6.06 11.05
CA THR A 60 -7.17 5.77 11.22
C THR A 60 -7.73 5.09 9.98
N LEU A 61 -8.88 4.42 10.14
CA LEU A 61 -9.61 3.79 9.02
C LEU A 61 -9.87 4.77 7.87
N ARG A 62 -10.38 5.98 8.18
CA ARG A 62 -10.65 7.02 7.18
C ARG A 62 -9.41 7.43 6.41
N THR A 63 -8.29 7.57 7.12
CA THR A 63 -7.01 7.94 6.48
C THR A 63 -6.50 6.82 5.58
N MET A 64 -6.60 5.57 6.03
CA MET A 64 -6.27 4.40 5.20
C MET A 64 -7.15 4.32 3.94
N GLN A 65 -8.45 4.61 4.05
CA GLN A 65 -9.36 4.66 2.90
C GLN A 65 -8.94 5.74 1.88
N ASN A 66 -8.52 6.92 2.35
CA ASN A 66 -7.98 7.97 1.46
C ASN A 66 -6.70 7.50 0.73
N TYR A 67 -5.84 6.73 1.41
CA TYR A 67 -4.68 6.12 0.77
C TYR A 67 -5.07 5.10 -0.30
N LEU A 68 -6.05 4.22 -0.01
CA LEU A 68 -6.57 3.25 -0.98
C LEU A 68 -7.18 3.94 -2.22
N TYR A 69 -7.92 5.04 -2.01
CA TYR A 69 -8.43 5.86 -3.09
C TYR A 69 -7.30 6.46 -3.94
N LYS A 70 -6.24 6.98 -3.30
CA LYS A 70 -5.09 7.55 -4.01
C LYS A 70 -4.30 6.49 -4.80
N LEU A 71 -4.13 5.28 -4.26
CA LEU A 71 -3.50 4.16 -4.96
C LEU A 71 -4.28 3.79 -6.23
N GLU A 72 -5.61 3.84 -6.19
CA GLU A 72 -6.47 3.49 -7.31
C GLU A 72 -6.61 4.62 -8.34
N LYS A 73 -7.00 5.82 -7.90
CA LYS A 73 -7.39 6.91 -8.82
C LYS A 73 -6.20 7.70 -9.34
N ALA A 74 -5.30 8.11 -8.45
CA ALA A 74 -4.17 8.96 -8.82
C ALA A 74 -3.00 8.12 -9.36
N LEU A 75 -2.62 7.08 -8.62
CA LEU A 75 -1.44 6.26 -8.94
C LEU A 75 -1.77 5.11 -9.89
N LYS A 76 -3.04 4.68 -9.96
CA LYS A 76 -3.53 3.59 -10.81
C LYS A 76 -2.74 2.29 -10.62
N VAL A 77 -2.28 2.02 -9.40
CA VAL A 77 -1.50 0.83 -9.02
C VAL A 77 -2.35 -0.27 -8.38
N THR A 78 -3.56 0.06 -7.92
CA THR A 78 -4.55 -0.91 -7.45
C THR A 78 -5.82 -0.86 -8.29
N THR A 79 -6.55 -1.98 -8.28
CA THR A 79 -7.96 -2.04 -8.65
C THR A 79 -8.73 -2.39 -7.39
N ASN A 80 -9.63 -1.50 -6.99
CA ASN A 80 -10.46 -1.69 -5.82
C ASN A 80 -11.83 -2.14 -6.32
N TYR A 81 -12.20 -3.38 -6.05
CA TYR A 81 -13.49 -3.94 -6.44
C TYR A 81 -14.39 -3.98 -5.22
N TYR A 82 -15.59 -3.41 -5.36
CA TYR A 82 -16.61 -3.37 -4.32
C TYR A 82 -17.84 -4.08 -4.88
N GLN A 83 -18.15 -5.26 -4.34
CA GLN A 83 -19.36 -5.99 -4.68
C GLN A 83 -20.35 -5.90 -3.53
N HIS A 84 -21.45 -5.18 -3.74
CA HIS A 84 -22.58 -5.25 -2.83
C HIS A 84 -23.24 -6.62 -2.97
N MET A 85 -23.24 -7.40 -1.88
CA MET A 85 -23.75 -8.76 -1.85
C MET A 85 -25.26 -8.83 -1.54
N GLY A 86 -25.94 -7.67 -1.48
CA GLY A 86 -27.36 -7.55 -1.14
C GLY A 86 -27.61 -7.00 0.27
N VAL A 87 -28.88 -6.76 0.59
CA VAL A 87 -29.36 -6.02 1.78
C VAL A 87 -28.83 -6.58 3.11
N ASN A 88 -28.56 -7.89 3.17
CA ASN A 88 -28.15 -8.59 4.40
C ASN A 88 -26.74 -9.20 4.35
N CYS A 89 -26.00 -9.07 3.25
CA CYS A 89 -24.71 -9.76 3.05
C CYS A 89 -23.49 -8.81 3.01
N GLY A 90 -23.73 -7.50 3.11
CA GLY A 90 -22.67 -6.49 3.15
C GLY A 90 -21.98 -6.25 1.80
N THR A 91 -20.76 -5.71 1.84
CA THR A 91 -19.93 -5.44 0.65
C THR A 91 -18.67 -6.30 0.71
N GLU A 92 -18.46 -7.13 -0.30
CA GLU A 92 -17.19 -7.80 -0.49
C GLU A 92 -16.22 -6.83 -1.16
N ILE A 93 -15.05 -6.62 -0.54
CA ILE A 93 -14.08 -5.65 -1.02
C ILE A 93 -12.77 -6.34 -1.32
N TYR A 94 -12.29 -6.17 -2.54
CA TYR A 94 -11.02 -6.72 -2.99
C TYR A 94 -10.09 -5.60 -3.43
N TYR A 95 -8.85 -5.65 -2.95
CA TYR A 95 -7.81 -4.68 -3.29
C TYR A 95 -6.68 -5.40 -4.04
N LYS A 96 -6.79 -5.46 -5.37
CA LYS A 96 -5.82 -6.16 -6.21
C LYS A 96 -4.74 -5.20 -6.68
N LEU A 97 -3.47 -5.59 -6.58
CA LEU A 97 -2.39 -4.86 -7.24
C LEU A 97 -2.51 -5.05 -8.76
N LYS A 98 -2.45 -3.96 -9.52
CA LYS A 98 -2.47 -4.00 -11.00
C LYS A 98 -1.16 -4.51 -11.59
N TYR A 99 -0.08 -4.36 -10.85
CA TYR A 99 1.28 -4.72 -11.25
C TYR A 99 1.97 -5.51 -10.15
N PRO A 100 3.08 -6.21 -10.44
CA PRO A 100 3.94 -6.77 -9.40
C PRO A 100 4.35 -5.69 -8.39
N LYS A 101 4.45 -6.05 -7.11
CA LYS A 101 4.76 -5.13 -6.00
C LYS A 101 5.90 -4.15 -6.30
N LYS A 102 6.99 -4.65 -6.90
CA LYS A 102 8.17 -3.84 -7.26
C LYS A 102 7.84 -2.74 -8.26
N GLU A 103 6.99 -3.02 -9.25
CA GLU A 103 6.57 -2.04 -10.23
C GLU A 103 5.61 -1.00 -9.61
N CYS A 104 4.72 -1.43 -8.71
CA CYS A 104 3.89 -0.49 -7.94
C CYS A 104 4.77 0.50 -7.15
N TYR A 105 5.86 0.04 -6.52
CA TYR A 105 6.79 0.91 -5.80
C TYR A 105 7.48 1.91 -6.73
N GLN A 106 7.89 1.47 -7.93
CA GLN A 106 8.49 2.35 -8.93
C GLN A 106 7.53 3.45 -9.37
N LYS A 107 6.26 3.12 -9.64
CA LYS A 107 5.23 4.11 -10.01
C LYS A 107 4.94 5.09 -8.89
N ILE A 108 4.84 4.63 -7.63
CA ILE A 108 4.70 5.50 -6.47
C ILE A 108 5.91 6.44 -6.37
N ASN A 109 7.12 5.90 -6.45
CA ASN A 109 8.34 6.71 -6.34
C ASN A 109 8.45 7.75 -7.45
N LYS A 110 8.04 7.40 -8.69
CA LYS A 110 8.02 8.33 -9.82
C LYS A 110 7.06 9.51 -9.55
N TYR A 111 5.84 9.24 -9.10
CA TYR A 111 4.84 10.27 -8.78
C TYR A 111 5.32 11.31 -7.75
N PHE A 112 6.12 10.91 -6.76
CA PHE A 112 6.66 11.84 -5.74
C PHE A 112 7.99 12.49 -6.12
N LYS A 113 8.64 12.06 -7.20
CA LYS A 113 9.83 12.74 -7.76
C LYS A 113 9.45 13.86 -8.73
N GLU A 114 8.31 13.72 -9.39
CA GLU A 114 7.80 14.66 -10.40
C GLU A 114 6.97 15.81 -9.78
N ARG A 115 6.96 15.93 -8.45
CA ARG A 115 6.24 16.94 -7.66
C ARG A 115 7.18 17.57 -6.66
#